data_AF-A0A9E2XD43-F1
#
_entry.id   AF-A0A9E2XD43-F1
#
_cell.length_a   1.000
_cell.length_b   1.000
_cell.length_c   1.000
_cell.angle_alpha   90.00
_cell.angle_beta   90.00
_cell.angle_gamma   90.00
#
_symmetry.space_group_name_H-M   'P 1'
#
loop_
_entity.id
_entity.type
_entity.pdbx_description
1 polymer ?
#
loop_
_entity_poly.entity_id
_entity_poly.type
_entity_poly.pdbx_seq_one_letter_code
_entity_poly.pdbx_strand_id
1 'polypeptide(L)'
;MTDLNQIDLRALAAGNKRSWDAFVGASAPLIHAVVRRALTSYRLSEEDVMDAAQDVFVRLCANDFRLLKTYDPARAGLSTWLAVVARSAAVDHARRRRQATQPIDEVPEASLGVEDRHVEKLKIPPGLLTERQVLILKYLYDEERDVAEVAQLLKIDAQTVRSTHHKALLRLRAHFKQEAS
;
A
#
# COMPACT_ATOMS: atom_id res chain seq x y z
N MET A 1 -20.24 -16.98 0.13
CA MET A 1 -19.03 -16.15 0.09
C MET A 1 -17.85 -17.03 0.45
N THR A 2 -16.89 -17.20 -0.46
CA THR A 2 -15.69 -18.00 -0.20
C THR A 2 -14.80 -17.24 0.78
N ASP A 3 -14.40 -17.88 1.88
CA ASP A 3 -13.45 -17.30 2.82
C ASP A 3 -12.04 -17.32 2.19
N LEU A 4 -11.36 -16.18 2.23
CA LEU A 4 -9.96 -16.01 1.81
C LEU A 4 -9.03 -17.06 2.44
N ASN A 5 -9.34 -17.52 3.65
CA ASN A 5 -8.55 -18.53 4.37
C ASN A 5 -8.72 -19.95 3.83
N GLN A 6 -9.76 -20.22 3.04
CA GLN A 6 -10.02 -21.54 2.45
C GLN A 6 -9.42 -21.70 1.04
N ILE A 7 -8.70 -20.69 0.57
CA ILE A 7 -8.16 -20.69 -0.79
C ILE A 7 -6.88 -21.51 -0.86
N ASP A 8 -6.90 -22.51 -1.75
CA ASP A 8 -5.72 -23.28 -2.08
C ASP A 8 -4.75 -22.44 -2.95
N LEU A 9 -3.83 -21.76 -2.26
CA LEU A 9 -2.78 -20.98 -2.89
C LEU A 9 -1.83 -21.82 -3.76
N ARG A 10 -1.71 -23.13 -3.51
CA ARG A 10 -0.87 -24.02 -4.34
C ARG A 10 -1.53 -24.29 -5.68
N ALA A 11 -2.82 -24.64 -5.67
CA ALA A 11 -3.60 -24.80 -6.90
C ALA A 11 -3.68 -23.50 -7.70
N LEU A 12 -3.79 -22.36 -7.00
CA LEU A 12 -3.78 -21.04 -7.62
C LEU A 12 -2.43 -20.73 -8.28
N ALA A 13 -1.32 -20.98 -7.58
CA ALA A 13 0.03 -20.77 -8.10
C ALA A 13 0.43 -21.73 -9.24
N ALA A 14 -0.34 -22.81 -9.44
CA ALA A 14 -0.23 -23.71 -10.59
C ALA A 14 -1.07 -23.25 -11.81
N GLY A 15 -1.69 -22.07 -11.74
CA GLY A 15 -2.48 -21.48 -12.83
C GLY A 15 -3.88 -22.06 -12.98
N ASN A 16 -4.43 -22.71 -11.93
CA ASN A 16 -5.80 -23.20 -12.00
C ASN A 16 -6.80 -22.04 -12.04
N LYS A 17 -7.50 -21.89 -13.18
CA LYS A 17 -8.47 -20.82 -13.40
C LYS A 17 -9.59 -20.78 -12.36
N ARG A 18 -10.13 -21.94 -11.94
CA ARG A 18 -11.21 -21.98 -10.94
C ARG A 18 -10.73 -21.48 -9.58
N SER A 19 -9.51 -21.86 -9.17
CA SER A 19 -8.89 -21.36 -7.95
C SER A 19 -8.61 -19.86 -8.02
N TRP A 20 -8.18 -19.37 -9.18
CA TRP A 20 -8.00 -17.93 -9.43
C TRP A 20 -9.31 -17.16 -9.34
N ASP A 21 -10.37 -17.61 -10.01
CA ASP A 21 -11.67 -16.93 -10.00
C ASP A 21 -12.27 -16.88 -8.58
N ALA A 22 -12.14 -17.98 -7.81
CA ALA A 22 -12.54 -18.02 -6.41
C ALA A 22 -11.74 -17.03 -5.54
N PHE A 23 -10.45 -16.89 -5.83
CA PHE A 23 -9.57 -15.93 -5.15
C PHE A 23 -9.89 -14.48 -5.48
N VAL A 24 -10.12 -14.15 -6.74
CA VAL A 24 -10.55 -12.81 -7.14
C VAL A 24 -11.86 -12.47 -6.43
N GLY A 25 -12.84 -13.38 -6.44
CA GLY A 25 -14.12 -13.17 -5.77
C GLY A 25 -14.00 -12.95 -4.25
N ALA A 26 -13.14 -13.71 -3.57
CA ALA A 26 -12.94 -13.59 -2.13
C ALA A 26 -12.13 -12.35 -1.72
N SER A 27 -11.16 -11.94 -2.55
CA SER A 27 -10.23 -10.85 -2.23
C SER A 27 -10.64 -9.48 -2.75
N ALA A 28 -11.51 -9.41 -3.76
CA ALA A 28 -11.94 -8.15 -4.38
C ALA A 28 -12.51 -7.12 -3.40
N PRO A 29 -13.40 -7.45 -2.44
CA PRO A 29 -13.93 -6.47 -1.50
C PRO A 29 -12.83 -5.83 -0.63
N LEU A 30 -11.88 -6.64 -0.17
CA LEU A 30 -10.74 -6.18 0.61
C LEU A 30 -9.82 -5.28 -0.21
N ILE A 31 -9.41 -5.74 -1.39
CA ILE A 31 -8.53 -5.00 -2.29
C ILE A 31 -9.16 -3.66 -2.65
N HIS A 32 -10.43 -3.65 -3.04
CA HIS A 32 -11.15 -2.43 -3.38
C HIS A 32 -11.22 -1.46 -2.19
N ALA A 33 -11.53 -1.93 -0.99
CA ALA A 33 -11.57 -1.07 0.20
C ALA A 33 -10.19 -0.45 0.52
N VAL A 34 -9.13 -1.24 0.40
CA VAL A 34 -7.75 -0.79 0.64
C VAL A 34 -7.31 0.22 -0.41
N VAL A 35 -7.56 -0.06 -1.69
CA VAL A 35 -7.21 0.85 -2.80
C VAL A 35 -7.96 2.16 -2.64
N ARG A 36 -9.28 2.13 -2.44
CA ARG A 36 -10.10 3.33 -2.23
C ARG A 36 -9.56 4.20 -1.08
N ARG A 37 -9.23 3.56 0.04
CA ARG A 37 -8.64 4.24 1.21
C ARG A 37 -7.27 4.82 0.90
N ALA A 38 -6.43 4.09 0.18
CA ALA A 38 -5.09 4.56 -0.19
C ALA A 38 -5.13 5.73 -1.17
N LEU A 39 -6.14 5.78 -2.05
CA LEU A 39 -6.32 6.83 -3.06
C LEU A 39 -7.11 8.04 -2.57
N THR A 40 -7.63 8.01 -1.34
CA THR A 40 -8.47 9.10 -0.80
C THR A 40 -7.74 10.45 -0.78
N SER A 41 -6.43 10.47 -0.50
CA SER A 41 -5.60 11.70 -0.52
C SER A 41 -5.34 12.24 -1.92
N TYR A 42 -5.55 11.44 -2.97
CA TYR A 42 -5.19 11.78 -4.35
C TYR A 42 -6.36 12.39 -5.15
N ARG A 43 -7.56 12.50 -4.55
CA ARG A 43 -8.78 13.02 -5.20
C ARG A 43 -9.08 12.35 -6.55
N LEU A 44 -8.81 11.06 -6.65
CA LEU A 44 -9.04 10.28 -7.87
C LEU A 44 -10.50 9.82 -8.00
N SER A 45 -10.91 9.55 -9.23
CA SER A 45 -12.28 9.10 -9.55
C SER A 45 -12.52 7.66 -9.11
N GLU A 46 -13.80 7.23 -9.05
CA GLU A 46 -14.12 5.81 -8.83
C GLU A 46 -13.59 4.91 -9.96
N GLU A 47 -13.43 5.43 -11.17
CA GLU A 47 -12.79 4.71 -12.28
C GLU A 47 -11.31 4.44 -11.99
N ASP A 48 -10.57 5.43 -11.48
CA ASP A 48 -9.17 5.24 -11.09
C ASP A 48 -9.02 4.23 -9.93
N VAL A 49 -10.00 4.18 -9.02
CA VAL A 49 -10.02 3.17 -7.94
C VAL A 49 -10.21 1.77 -8.51
N MET A 50 -11.09 1.62 -9.50
CA MET A 50 -11.32 0.34 -10.18
C MET A 50 -10.11 -0.10 -10.99
N ASP A 51 -9.47 0.82 -11.73
CA ASP A 51 -8.24 0.55 -12.48
C ASP A 51 -7.09 0.16 -11.56
N ALA A 52 -6.91 0.89 -10.46
CA ALA A 52 -5.89 0.56 -9.47
C ALA A 52 -6.16 -0.79 -8.79
N ALA A 53 -7.42 -1.16 -8.55
CA ALA A 53 -7.79 -2.47 -8.05
C ALA A 53 -7.49 -3.58 -9.07
N GLN A 54 -7.74 -3.33 -10.35
CA GLN A 54 -7.39 -4.25 -11.43
C GLN A 54 -5.87 -4.44 -11.55
N ASP A 55 -5.09 -3.37 -11.43
CA ASP A 55 -3.63 -3.40 -11.40
C ASP A 55 -3.10 -4.32 -10.28
N VAL A 56 -3.78 -4.39 -9.12
CA VAL A 56 -3.43 -5.35 -8.05
C VAL A 56 -3.53 -6.77 -8.56
N PHE A 57 -4.64 -7.14 -9.20
CA PHE A 57 -4.85 -8.49 -9.71
C PHE A 57 -3.88 -8.85 -10.84
N VAL A 58 -3.61 -7.92 -11.75
CA VAL A 58 -2.59 -8.08 -12.79
C VAL A 58 -1.23 -8.35 -12.14
N ARG A 59 -0.85 -7.59 -11.11
CA ARG A 59 0.41 -7.77 -10.40
C ARG A 59 0.49 -9.12 -9.67
N LEU A 60 -0.63 -9.62 -9.14
CA LEU A 60 -0.70 -10.91 -8.45
C LEU A 60 -0.54 -12.09 -9.43
N CYS A 61 -1.14 -12.03 -10.62
CA CYS A 61 -1.04 -13.11 -11.61
C CYS A 61 0.16 -13.00 -12.57
N ALA A 62 0.79 -11.82 -12.66
CA ALA A 62 1.96 -11.60 -13.51
C ALA A 62 3.14 -12.53 -13.16
N ASN A 63 3.97 -12.79 -14.17
CA ASN A 63 5.19 -13.60 -14.04
C ASN A 63 4.93 -14.96 -13.38
N ASP A 64 3.88 -15.67 -13.84
CA ASP A 64 3.50 -16.98 -13.30
C ASP A 64 3.29 -16.95 -11.78
N PHE A 65 2.46 -16.01 -11.31
CA PHE A 65 2.08 -15.86 -9.89
C PHE A 65 3.27 -15.66 -8.94
N ARG A 66 4.41 -15.13 -9.43
CA ARG A 66 5.65 -15.00 -8.65
C ARG A 66 5.43 -14.29 -7.32
N LEU A 67 4.63 -13.21 -7.31
CA LEU A 67 4.35 -12.45 -6.10
C LEU A 67 3.57 -13.29 -5.09
N LEU A 68 2.53 -13.99 -5.52
CA LEU A 68 1.76 -14.89 -4.65
C LEU A 68 2.62 -16.03 -4.09
N LYS A 69 3.57 -16.56 -4.86
CA LYS A 69 4.55 -17.56 -4.41
C LYS A 69 5.49 -17.03 -3.31
N THR A 70 5.57 -15.71 -3.10
CA THR A 70 6.35 -15.11 -2.00
C THR A 70 5.58 -14.97 -0.69
N TYR A 71 4.28 -15.25 -0.68
CA TYR A 71 3.48 -15.22 0.54
C TYR A 71 3.98 -16.25 1.55
N ASP A 72 4.18 -15.81 2.79
CA ASP A 72 4.65 -16.61 3.90
C ASP A 72 3.65 -16.49 5.08
N PRO A 73 2.84 -17.53 5.36
CA PRO A 73 1.84 -17.48 6.43
C PRO A 73 2.47 -17.34 7.83
N ALA A 74 3.76 -17.62 8.01
CA ALA A 74 4.44 -17.41 9.29
C ALA A 74 4.68 -15.92 9.58
N ARG A 75 4.63 -15.04 8.57
CA ARG A 75 4.89 -13.60 8.72
C ARG A 75 3.63 -12.78 8.93
N ALA A 76 2.55 -13.12 8.23
CA ALA A 76 1.26 -12.42 8.33
C ALA A 76 0.13 -13.28 7.72
N GLY A 77 -1.11 -13.01 8.12
CA GLY A 77 -2.28 -13.58 7.46
C GLY A 77 -2.44 -13.05 6.03
N LEU A 78 -3.10 -13.84 5.17
CA LEU A 78 -3.26 -13.54 3.74
C LEU A 78 -3.94 -12.20 3.50
N SER A 79 -4.98 -11.86 4.29
CA SER A 79 -5.67 -10.56 4.20
C SER A 79 -4.75 -9.38 4.50
N THR A 80 -3.92 -9.49 5.54
CA THR A 80 -2.93 -8.46 5.89
C THR A 80 -1.89 -8.29 4.79
N TRP A 81 -1.38 -9.40 4.25
CA TRP A 81 -0.42 -9.36 3.14
C TRP A 81 -1.03 -8.75 1.87
N LEU A 82 -2.26 -9.12 1.51
CA LEU A 82 -2.98 -8.53 0.37
C LEU A 82 -3.25 -7.04 0.55
N ALA A 83 -3.58 -6.60 1.77
CA ALA A 83 -3.76 -5.18 2.05
C ALA A 83 -2.45 -4.40 1.83
N VAL A 84 -1.29 -4.96 2.19
CA VAL A 84 0.01 -4.34 1.90
C VAL A 84 0.25 -4.25 0.39
N VAL A 85 0.04 -5.35 -0.34
CA VAL A 85 0.21 -5.39 -1.81
C VAL A 85 -0.71 -4.38 -2.50
N ALA A 86 -2.00 -4.36 -2.12
CA ALA A 86 -3.00 -3.47 -2.69
C ALA A 86 -2.68 -1.99 -2.41
N ARG A 87 -2.27 -1.66 -1.19
CA ARG A 87 -1.85 -0.29 -0.84
C ARG A 87 -0.64 0.15 -1.68
N SER A 88 0.37 -0.71 -1.82
CA SER A 88 1.54 -0.41 -2.63
C SER A 88 1.18 -0.18 -4.09
N ALA A 89 0.35 -1.05 -4.68
CA ALA A 89 -0.11 -0.91 -6.05
C ALA A 89 -0.97 0.36 -6.27
N ALA A 90 -1.82 0.72 -5.31
CA ALA A 90 -2.61 1.95 -5.38
C ALA A 90 -1.71 3.20 -5.40
N VAL A 91 -0.72 3.28 -4.52
CA VAL A 91 0.25 4.40 -4.50
C VAL A 91 1.05 4.43 -5.81
N ASP A 92 1.51 3.27 -6.30
CA ASP A 92 2.21 3.15 -7.58
C ASP A 92 1.33 3.65 -8.76
N HIS A 93 0.03 3.34 -8.74
CA HIS A 93 -0.95 3.81 -9.74
C HIS A 93 -1.12 5.33 -9.67
N ALA A 94 -1.38 5.88 -8.48
CA ALA A 94 -1.57 7.32 -8.30
C ALA A 94 -0.35 8.13 -8.73
N ARG A 95 0.85 7.63 -8.46
CA ARG A 95 2.10 8.26 -8.89
C ARG A 95 2.23 8.27 -10.41
N ARG A 96 1.94 7.15 -11.09
CA ARG A 96 1.95 7.08 -12.57
C ARG A 96 0.95 8.07 -13.18
N ARG A 97 -0.26 8.16 -12.63
CA ARG A 97 -1.28 9.13 -13.05
C ARG A 97 -0.80 10.57 -12.90
N ARG A 98 -0.25 10.95 -11.73
CA ARG A 98 0.32 12.29 -11.50
C ARG A 98 1.44 12.63 -12.48
N GLN A 99 2.27 11.66 -12.87
CA GLN A 99 3.33 11.87 -13.86
C GLN A 99 2.79 12.00 -15.29
N ALA A 100 1.66 11.36 -15.60
CA ALA A 100 1.02 11.40 -16.91
C ALA A 100 0.17 12.67 -17.13
N THR A 101 -0.42 13.25 -16.09
CA THR A 101 -1.16 14.52 -16.15
C THR A 101 -0.31 15.69 -15.67
N GLN A 102 0.45 16.31 -16.56
CA GLN A 102 0.76 17.74 -16.48
C GLN A 102 0.18 18.46 -17.70
N PRO A 103 -0.96 19.13 -17.51
CA PRO A 103 -1.05 20.57 -17.77
C PRO A 103 -1.57 21.34 -16.54
N ILE A 104 -1.11 22.59 -16.37
CA ILE A 104 -1.36 23.45 -15.19
C ILE A 104 -2.63 24.32 -15.32
N ASP A 105 -3.26 24.39 -16.50
CA ASP A 105 -4.46 25.21 -16.69
C ASP A 105 -5.73 24.37 -16.56
N GLU A 106 -6.74 24.91 -15.87
CA GLU A 106 -8.11 24.38 -15.69
C GLU A 106 -8.41 23.55 -14.43
N VAL A 107 -8.20 24.13 -13.24
CA VAL A 107 -8.99 23.73 -12.06
C VAL A 107 -9.69 24.96 -11.47
N PRO A 108 -11.05 25.06 -11.55
CA PRO A 108 -11.80 26.15 -10.92
C PRO A 108 -11.59 26.16 -9.39
N GLU A 109 -11.27 27.34 -8.87
CA GLU A 109 -10.94 27.64 -7.46
C GLU A 109 -12.06 27.32 -6.45
N ALA A 110 -13.26 27.01 -6.93
CA ALA A 110 -14.46 26.77 -6.13
C ALA A 110 -14.53 25.37 -5.46
N SER A 111 -13.62 24.43 -5.76
CA SER A 111 -13.57 23.10 -5.12
C SER A 111 -12.58 22.99 -3.94
N LEU A 112 -12.12 24.12 -3.40
CA LEU A 112 -11.20 24.19 -2.26
C LEU A 112 -11.89 24.09 -0.89
N GLY A 113 -13.04 23.40 -0.80
CA GLY A 113 -13.64 23.01 0.47
C GLY A 113 -12.80 21.92 1.15
N VAL A 114 -11.84 22.31 1.99
CA VAL A 114 -11.14 21.40 2.89
C VAL A 114 -12.10 21.01 4.01
N GLU A 115 -12.83 19.90 3.85
CA GLU A 115 -13.36 19.20 5.02
C GLU A 115 -12.15 18.62 5.76
N ASP A 116 -11.70 19.35 6.78
CA ASP A 116 -10.67 19.00 7.73
C ASP A 116 -11.15 17.81 8.59
N ARG A 117 -11.28 16.63 7.98
CA ARG A 117 -11.56 15.40 8.72
C ARG A 117 -10.30 15.03 9.47
N HIS A 118 -10.30 15.34 10.76
CA HIS A 118 -9.33 14.93 11.76
C HIS A 118 -8.84 13.50 11.51
N VAL A 119 -7.73 13.36 10.79
CA VAL A 119 -6.85 12.21 10.96
C VAL A 119 -6.31 12.39 12.36
N GLU A 120 -6.75 11.56 13.31
CA GLU A 120 -6.09 11.47 14.61
C GLU A 120 -4.60 11.25 14.32
N LYS A 121 -3.81 12.33 14.44
CA LYS A 121 -2.37 12.27 14.21
C LYS A 121 -1.86 11.24 15.21
N LEU A 122 -1.36 10.10 14.69
CA LEU A 122 -0.70 9.09 15.50
C LEU A 122 0.35 9.80 16.35
N LYS A 123 0.11 9.90 17.66
CA LYS A 123 1.02 10.56 18.59
C LYS A 123 2.20 9.62 18.83
N ILE A 124 3.21 9.73 17.97
CA ILE A 124 4.48 9.02 18.16
C ILE A 124 5.26 9.76 19.26
N PRO A 125 5.65 9.12 20.37
CA PRO A 125 6.43 9.76 21.42
C PRO A 125 7.76 10.31 20.87
N PRO A 126 8.18 11.51 21.29
CA PRO A 126 9.49 12.03 20.93
C PRO A 126 10.57 11.06 21.43
N GLY A 127 11.51 10.69 20.54
CA GLY A 127 12.62 9.79 20.86
C GLY A 127 12.37 8.28 20.61
N LEU A 128 11.14 7.85 20.32
CA LEU A 128 10.87 6.44 19.97
C LEU A 128 11.57 6.02 18.67
N LEU A 129 11.62 6.95 17.71
CA LEU A 129 12.29 6.80 16.45
C LEU A 129 13.46 7.79 16.35
N THR A 130 14.55 7.38 15.71
CA THR A 130 15.64 8.30 15.37
C THR A 130 15.18 9.31 14.32
N GLU A 131 15.77 10.50 14.25
CA GLU A 131 15.45 11.50 13.22
C GLU A 131 15.47 10.93 11.80
N ARG A 132 16.47 10.08 11.50
CA ARG A 132 16.58 9.42 10.19
C ARG A 132 15.40 8.47 9.89
N GLN A 133 14.87 7.79 10.90
CA GLN A 133 13.69 6.93 10.75
C GLN A 133 12.44 7.77 10.53
N VAL A 134 12.26 8.85 11.29
CA VAL A 134 11.14 9.79 11.13
C VAL A 134 11.17 10.40 9.73
N LEU A 135 12.33 10.85 9.27
CA LEU A 135 12.50 11.45 7.96
C LEU A 135 12.17 10.49 6.81
N ILE A 136 12.64 9.24 6.90
CA ILE A 136 12.29 8.21 5.90
C ILE A 136 10.79 7.91 5.92
N LEU A 137 10.16 7.82 7.10
CA LEU A 137 8.71 7.64 7.18
C LEU A 137 7.96 8.83 6.58
N LYS A 138 8.36 10.06 6.89
CA LYS A 138 7.79 11.28 6.31
C LYS A 138 7.86 11.24 4.79
N TYR A 139 9.03 10.94 4.21
CA TYR A 139 9.15 10.89 2.76
C TYR A 139 8.31 9.79 2.10
N LEU A 140 8.21 8.62 2.74
CA LEU A 140 7.44 7.49 2.19
C LEU A 140 5.93 7.64 2.36
N TYR A 141 5.46 8.30 3.43
CA TYR A 141 4.05 8.33 3.80
C TYR A 141 3.39 9.71 3.67
N ASP A 142 4.10 10.80 4.01
CA ASP A 142 3.57 12.16 3.94
C ASP A 142 3.81 12.77 2.55
N GLU A 143 5.00 12.51 1.97
CA GLU A 143 5.37 12.98 0.63
C GLU A 143 5.20 11.90 -0.46
N GLU A 144 4.71 10.71 -0.08
CA GLU A 144 4.33 9.63 -1.00
C GLU A 144 5.44 9.19 -1.99
N ARG A 145 6.72 9.38 -1.62
CA ARG A 145 7.88 9.04 -2.44
C ARG A 145 8.15 7.54 -2.44
N ASP A 146 8.72 7.03 -3.52
CA ASP A 146 9.18 5.64 -3.57
C ASP A 146 10.56 5.45 -2.92
N VAL A 147 10.92 4.19 -2.65
CA VAL A 147 12.20 3.85 -2.00
C VAL A 147 13.41 4.34 -2.81
N ALA A 148 13.33 4.35 -4.14
CA ALA A 148 14.42 4.78 -5.01
C ALA A 148 14.58 6.30 -5.01
N GLU A 149 13.47 7.05 -5.03
CA GLU A 149 13.41 8.51 -4.91
C GLU A 149 13.95 8.95 -3.54
N VAL A 150 13.56 8.26 -2.46
CA VAL A 150 14.08 8.53 -1.11
C VAL A 150 15.57 8.19 -1.02
N ALA A 151 16.02 7.11 -1.65
CA ALA A 151 17.43 6.73 -1.71
C ALA A 151 18.26 7.81 -2.43
N GLN A 152 17.78 8.30 -3.57
CA GLN A 152 18.42 9.38 -4.31
C GLN A 152 18.42 10.70 -3.52
N LEU A 153 17.28 11.08 -2.95
CA LEU A 153 17.12 12.32 -2.18
C LEU A 153 18.05 12.36 -0.97
N LEU A 154 18.12 11.25 -0.23
CA LEU A 154 18.96 11.11 0.96
C LEU A 154 20.40 10.72 0.64
N LYS A 155 20.75 10.52 -0.65
CA LYS A 155 22.06 10.04 -1.14
C LYS A 155 22.54 8.77 -0.41
N ILE A 156 21.62 7.82 -0.23
CA ILE A 156 21.87 6.54 0.46
C ILE A 156 21.37 5.39 -0.42
N ASP A 157 21.78 4.17 -0.09
CA ASP A 157 21.33 2.99 -0.83
C ASP A 157 19.86 2.62 -0.53
N ALA A 158 19.17 2.06 -1.54
CA ALA A 158 17.76 1.66 -1.44
C ALA A 158 17.53 0.55 -0.40
N GLN A 159 18.50 -0.34 -0.18
CA GLN A 159 18.46 -1.32 0.92
C GLN A 159 18.57 -0.64 2.29
N THR A 160 19.28 0.48 2.38
CA THR A 160 19.36 1.30 3.60
C THR A 160 18.00 1.94 3.91
N VAL A 161 17.30 2.44 2.89
CA VAL A 161 15.93 2.96 3.05
C VAL A 161 14.98 1.87 3.55
N ARG A 162 14.96 0.69 2.88
CA ARG A 162 14.10 -0.44 3.27
C ARG A 162 14.39 -0.97 4.67
N SER A 163 15.66 -1.14 5.02
CA SER A 163 16.04 -1.64 6.34
C SER A 163 15.75 -0.63 7.46
N THR A 164 15.91 0.67 7.20
CA THR A 164 15.60 1.72 8.17
C THR A 164 14.09 1.86 8.38
N HIS A 165 13.32 1.82 7.28
CA HIS A 165 11.86 1.77 7.31
C HIS A 165 11.35 0.56 8.11
N HIS A 166 11.86 -0.63 7.82
CA HIS A 166 11.50 -1.85 8.54
C HIS A 166 11.78 -1.75 10.06
N LYS A 167 12.98 -1.26 10.44
CA LYS A 167 13.33 -1.03 11.85
C LYS A 167 12.41 -0.01 12.53
N ALA A 168 12.01 1.04 11.81
CA ALA A 168 11.07 2.03 12.33
C ALA A 168 9.69 1.40 12.61
N LEU A 169 9.17 0.60 11.67
CA LEU A 169 7.90 -0.10 11.85
C LEU A 169 7.92 -1.12 12.99
N LEU A 170 9.04 -1.84 13.19
CA LEU A 170 9.20 -2.76 14.32
C LEU A 170 9.10 -2.03 15.67
N ARG A 171 9.74 -0.86 15.79
CA ARG A 171 9.69 -0.04 17.02
C ARG A 171 8.29 0.50 17.29
N LEU A 172 7.62 1.02 16.27
CA LEU A 172 6.24 1.47 16.37
C LEU A 172 5.32 0.33 16.81
N ARG A 173 5.47 -0.86 16.19
CA ARG A 173 4.67 -2.03 16.54
C ARG A 173 4.90 -2.49 17.98
N ALA A 174 6.14 -2.48 18.46
CA ALA A 174 6.46 -2.86 19.84
C ALA A 174 5.83 -1.89 20.85
N HIS A 175 5.90 -0.59 20.57
CA HIS A 175 5.32 0.45 21.42
C HIS A 175 3.79 0.33 21.51
N PHE A 176 3.08 0.29 20.37
CA PHE A 176 1.62 0.17 20.37
C PHE A 176 1.11 -1.18 20.90
N LYS A 177 1.94 -2.24 20.90
CA LYS A 177 1.60 -3.50 21.55
C LYS A 177 1.66 -3.40 23.08
N GLN A 178 2.55 -2.57 23.62
CA GLN A 178 2.67 -2.31 25.06
C GLN A 178 1.61 -1.36 25.60
N GLU A 179 1.11 -0.41 24.78
CA GLU A 179 0.00 0.46 25.18
C GLU A 179 -1.38 -0.23 25.14
N ALA A 180 -1.50 -1.35 24.43
CA ALA A 180 -2.74 -2.11 24.30
C ALA A 180 -2.86 -3.30 25.29
N SER A 181 -1.88 -3.48 26.19
CA SER A 181 -1.90 -4.47 27.29
C SER A 181 -1.99 -3.76 28.63
#